data_AF-A0A3B0X161-F1
#
_entry.id   AF-A0A3B0X161-F1
#
_cell.length_a   1.000
_cell.length_b   1.000
_cell.length_c   1.000
_cell.angle_alpha   90.00
_cell.angle_beta   90.00
_cell.angle_gamma   90.00
#
_symmetry.space_group_name_H-M   'P 1'
#
loop_
_entity.id
_entity.type
_entity.pdbx_description
1 polymer ?
#
loop_
_entity_poly.entity_id
_entity_poly.type
_entity_poly.pdbx_seq_one_letter_code
_entity_poly.pdbx_strand_id
1 'polypeptide(L)'
;MVKYLMLVLFVFPAIALADVTGKQEDEVEHLLDFVKKTECLITRNSTEHKGESAAEHIRKKYDYFSDDIKSAEDFIEYSATKSTLSGQYYTVSCAGKKATKTKDWLLAELKRYREVVLKEAPPSEITICTEPRPQICTREYVPVCASLKGGSAKTMPSGCSACSKSDVVSYKAGECQVFFN
;
A
#
# COMPACT_ATOMS: atom_id res chain seq x y z
N MET A 1 34.51 -48.77 17.48
CA MET A 1 34.45 -47.69 16.46
C MET A 1 33.28 -48.08 15.55
N VAL A 2 32.18 -47.35 15.43
CA VAL A 2 32.04 -46.01 14.80
C VAL A 2 30.85 -45.28 15.46
N LYS A 3 31.05 -44.01 15.82
CA LYS A 3 30.09 -43.13 16.50
C LYS A 3 29.44 -42.25 15.43
N TYR A 4 28.16 -42.48 15.11
CA TYR A 4 27.43 -41.65 14.14
C TYR A 4 27.08 -40.30 14.77
N LEU A 5 27.81 -39.26 14.35
CA LEU A 5 27.54 -37.87 14.65
C LEU A 5 26.44 -37.39 13.68
N MET A 6 25.17 -37.38 14.11
CA MET A 6 24.10 -36.75 13.35
C MET A 6 24.20 -35.22 13.50
N LEU A 7 24.62 -34.56 12.43
CA LEU A 7 24.72 -33.11 12.34
C LEU A 7 23.35 -32.57 11.92
N VAL A 8 22.59 -32.05 12.88
CA VAL A 8 21.27 -31.42 12.64
C VAL A 8 21.50 -30.03 12.06
N LEU A 9 21.21 -29.86 10.77
CA LEU A 9 21.28 -28.60 10.05
C LEU A 9 20.01 -27.79 10.35
N PHE A 10 20.09 -26.85 11.29
CA PHE A 10 18.99 -25.94 11.63
C PHE A 10 18.94 -24.83 10.57
N VAL A 11 18.12 -25.03 9.53
CA VAL A 11 17.84 -24.00 8.52
C VAL A 11 16.90 -22.98 9.16
N PHE A 12 17.44 -21.84 9.60
CA PHE A 12 16.63 -20.69 10.00
C PHE A 12 15.89 -20.16 8.77
N PRO A 13 14.55 -20.08 8.76
CA PRO A 13 13.85 -19.35 7.72
C PRO A 13 14.17 -17.86 7.88
N ALA A 14 14.68 -17.24 6.82
CA ALA A 14 14.77 -15.79 6.74
C ALA A 14 13.33 -15.24 6.73
N ILE A 15 12.92 -14.59 7.82
CA ILE A 15 11.68 -13.82 7.85
C ILE A 15 11.94 -12.56 7.03
N ALA A 16 11.49 -12.55 5.79
CA ALA A 16 11.41 -11.35 4.99
C ALA A 16 10.36 -10.43 5.61
N LEU A 17 10.80 -9.37 6.31
CA LEU A 17 9.95 -8.25 6.67
C LEU A 17 9.66 -7.48 5.37
N ALA A 18 8.58 -7.84 4.69
CA ALA A 18 8.11 -7.10 3.54
C ALA A 18 7.48 -5.77 4.01
N ASP A 19 7.81 -4.70 3.29
CA ASP A 19 7.44 -3.29 3.45
C ASP A 19 5.92 -3.03 3.20
N VAL A 20 5.06 -3.92 3.70
CA VAL A 20 3.64 -4.06 3.33
C VAL A 20 2.71 -3.20 4.18
N THR A 21 3.18 -2.63 5.30
CA THR A 21 2.30 -2.02 6.29
C THR A 21 1.68 -0.70 5.82
N GLY A 22 2.45 0.22 5.23
CA GLY A 22 1.91 1.55 4.86
C GLY A 22 0.90 1.53 3.71
N LYS A 23 1.19 0.77 2.64
CA LYS A 23 0.33 0.73 1.45
C LYS A 23 -1.03 0.09 1.74
N GLN A 24 -1.06 -0.94 2.58
CA GLN A 24 -2.31 -1.61 2.94
C GLN A 24 -3.20 -0.70 3.80
N GLU A 25 -2.61 0.04 4.74
CA GLU A 25 -3.36 0.99 5.59
C GLU A 25 -4.03 2.08 4.73
N ASP A 26 -3.32 2.64 3.75
CA ASP A 26 -3.89 3.63 2.82
C ASP A 26 -5.07 3.07 2.01
N GLU A 27 -4.97 1.83 1.53
CA GLU A 27 -6.05 1.16 0.80
C GLU A 27 -7.28 0.95 1.68
N VAL A 28 -7.10 0.54 2.94
CA VAL A 28 -8.20 0.34 3.89
C VAL A 28 -8.88 1.65 4.25
N GLU A 29 -8.11 2.70 4.57
CA GLU A 29 -8.67 4.01 4.89
C GLU A 29 -9.41 4.61 3.70
N HIS A 30 -8.86 4.48 2.48
CA HIS A 30 -9.57 4.87 1.25
C HIS A 30 -10.93 4.18 1.12
N LEU A 31 -10.99 2.86 1.33
CA LEU A 31 -12.24 2.10 1.26
C LEU A 31 -13.25 2.54 2.33
N LEU A 32 -12.80 2.77 3.56
CA LEU A 32 -13.66 3.28 4.64
C LEU A 32 -14.23 4.66 4.30
N ASP A 33 -13.40 5.55 3.77
CA ASP A 33 -13.81 6.88 3.34
C ASP A 33 -14.78 6.84 2.14
N PHE A 34 -14.56 5.92 1.20
CA PHE A 34 -15.47 5.68 0.08
C PHE A 34 -16.85 5.22 0.56
N VAL A 35 -16.90 4.29 1.53
CA VAL A 35 -18.17 3.89 2.16
C VAL A 35 -18.80 5.06 2.88
N LYS A 36 -18.04 5.80 3.68
CA LYS A 36 -18.55 6.90 4.51
C LYS A 36 -19.25 7.96 3.67
N LYS A 37 -18.67 8.32 2.50
CA LYS A 37 -19.14 9.38 1.60
C LYS A 37 -20.22 8.93 0.61
N THR A 38 -20.64 7.66 0.64
CA THR A 38 -21.61 7.15 -0.33
C THR A 38 -23.04 7.58 -0.01
N GLU A 39 -23.79 7.93 -1.06
CA GLU A 39 -25.24 8.12 -1.00
C GLU A 39 -26.01 6.80 -1.18
N CYS A 40 -25.31 5.69 -1.43
CA CYS A 40 -25.92 4.38 -1.52
C CYS A 40 -26.33 3.86 -0.14
N LEU A 41 -27.36 3.01 -0.11
CA LEU A 41 -27.82 2.33 1.11
C LEU A 41 -27.15 0.96 1.22
N ILE A 42 -26.56 0.68 2.38
CA ILE A 42 -25.97 -0.61 2.70
C ILE A 42 -26.98 -1.41 3.54
N THR A 43 -27.44 -2.54 3.02
CA THR A 43 -28.33 -3.45 3.73
C THR A 43 -27.53 -4.52 4.46
N ARG A 44 -27.77 -4.65 5.76
CA ARG A 44 -27.20 -5.70 6.62
C ARG A 44 -28.32 -6.29 7.46
N ASN A 45 -28.47 -7.61 7.49
CA ASN A 45 -29.51 -8.31 8.25
C ASN A 45 -30.91 -7.70 8.03
N SER A 46 -31.24 -7.39 6.77
CA SER A 46 -32.50 -6.76 6.35
C SER A 46 -32.74 -5.31 6.80
N THR A 47 -31.76 -4.64 7.42
CA THR A 47 -31.84 -3.21 7.75
C THR A 47 -30.92 -2.38 6.87
N GLU A 48 -31.41 -1.23 6.40
CA GLU A 48 -30.64 -0.29 5.58
C GLU A 48 -29.86 0.71 6.45
N HIS A 49 -28.64 1.02 6.02
CA HIS A 49 -27.71 1.91 6.69
C HIS A 49 -27.13 2.91 5.69
N LYS A 50 -26.96 4.16 6.12
CA LYS A 50 -26.27 5.20 5.36
C LYS A 50 -24.75 5.00 5.44
N GLY A 51 -24.03 5.59 4.48
CA GLY A 51 -22.57 5.52 4.36
C GLY A 51 -21.81 5.65 5.67
N GLU A 52 -22.06 6.72 6.44
CA GLU A 52 -21.38 6.95 7.73
C GLU A 52 -21.56 5.79 8.71
N SER A 53 -22.80 5.42 9.02
CA SER A 53 -23.09 4.29 9.92
C SER A 53 -22.58 2.94 9.40
N ALA A 54 -22.56 2.75 8.08
CA ALA A 54 -22.00 1.54 7.48
C ALA A 54 -20.47 1.50 7.62
N ALA A 55 -19.79 2.64 7.41
CA ALA A 55 -18.35 2.76 7.57
C ALA A 55 -17.92 2.54 9.03
N GLU A 56 -18.66 3.10 10.00
CA GLU A 56 -18.42 2.84 11.43
C GLU A 56 -18.57 1.36 11.77
N HIS A 57 -19.58 0.69 11.23
CA HIS A 57 -19.77 -0.75 11.42
C HIS A 57 -18.60 -1.55 10.85
N ILE A 58 -18.16 -1.23 9.64
CA ILE A 58 -17.03 -1.91 8.98
C ILE A 58 -15.74 -1.66 9.76
N ARG A 59 -15.46 -0.42 10.19
CA ARG A 59 -14.29 -0.07 11.01
C ARG A 59 -14.27 -0.86 12.31
N LYS A 60 -15.38 -0.95 13.03
CA LYS A 60 -15.46 -1.76 14.25
C LYS A 60 -15.14 -3.25 14.00
N LYS A 61 -15.51 -3.79 12.84
CA LYS A 61 -15.14 -5.16 12.46
C LYS A 61 -13.66 -5.25 12.09
N TYR A 62 -13.12 -4.26 11.39
CA TYR A 62 -11.69 -4.19 11.08
C TYR A 62 -10.86 -4.20 12.36
N ASP A 63 -11.21 -3.36 13.35
CA ASP A 63 -10.53 -3.32 14.65
C ASP A 63 -10.56 -4.66 15.38
N TYR A 64 -11.63 -5.46 15.19
CA TYR A 64 -11.77 -6.78 15.80
C TYR A 64 -10.93 -7.86 15.08
N PHE A 65 -10.74 -7.75 13.77
CA PHE A 65 -10.04 -8.73 12.94
C PHE A 65 -8.65 -8.25 12.49
N SER A 66 -8.11 -7.17 13.08
CA SER A 66 -6.86 -6.55 12.64
C SER A 66 -5.69 -7.54 12.60
N ASP A 67 -5.65 -8.48 13.55
CA ASP A 67 -4.60 -9.50 13.64
C ASP A 67 -4.67 -10.54 12.52
N ASP A 68 -5.85 -10.76 11.93
CA ASP A 68 -6.08 -11.73 10.85
C ASP A 68 -5.97 -11.10 9.45
N ILE A 69 -6.03 -9.76 9.35
CA ILE A 69 -6.09 -9.04 8.07
C ILE A 69 -4.68 -8.73 7.56
N LYS A 70 -4.31 -9.33 6.42
CA LYS A 70 -2.97 -9.20 5.80
C LYS A 70 -2.99 -8.50 4.44
N SER A 71 -4.17 -8.07 4.00
CA SER A 71 -4.38 -7.37 2.74
C SER A 71 -5.68 -6.55 2.77
N ALA A 72 -5.85 -5.62 1.83
CA ALA A 72 -7.11 -4.90 1.65
C ALA A 72 -8.26 -5.84 1.24
N GLU A 73 -7.94 -6.92 0.53
CA GLU A 73 -8.88 -8.00 0.21
C GLU A 73 -9.36 -8.73 1.46
N ASP A 74 -8.47 -9.03 2.40
CA ASP A 74 -8.85 -9.61 3.70
C ASP A 74 -9.72 -8.64 4.48
N PHE A 75 -9.39 -7.34 4.48
CA PHE A 75 -10.25 -6.33 5.09
C PHE A 75 -11.68 -6.40 4.53
N ILE A 76 -11.84 -6.47 3.21
CA ILE A 76 -13.16 -6.59 2.57
C ILE A 76 -13.87 -7.90 2.99
N GLU A 77 -13.15 -9.02 2.99
CA GLU A 77 -13.71 -10.32 3.36
C GLU A 77 -14.18 -10.36 4.82
N TYR A 78 -13.32 -9.98 5.76
CA TYR A 78 -13.58 -10.08 7.20
C TYR A 78 -14.49 -8.97 7.75
N SER A 79 -14.46 -7.78 7.14
CA SER A 79 -15.12 -6.60 7.70
C SER A 79 -16.38 -6.17 6.95
N ALA A 80 -16.47 -6.39 5.64
CA ALA A 80 -17.50 -5.79 4.80
C ALA A 80 -18.36 -6.78 3.98
N THR A 81 -18.09 -8.08 4.05
CA THR A 81 -18.77 -9.06 3.18
C THR A 81 -20.06 -9.63 3.76
N LYS A 82 -20.04 -10.05 5.02
CA LYS A 82 -21.19 -10.71 5.68
C LYS A 82 -21.13 -10.59 7.20
N SER A 83 -22.28 -10.84 7.82
CA SER A 83 -22.40 -10.85 9.28
C SER A 83 -21.82 -12.13 9.85
N THR A 84 -20.90 -11.99 10.82
CA THR A 84 -20.28 -13.13 11.50
C THR A 84 -21.29 -13.90 12.34
N LEU A 85 -22.39 -13.26 12.77
CA LEU A 85 -23.42 -13.86 13.60
C LEU A 85 -24.47 -14.63 12.77
N SER A 86 -25.01 -13.98 11.73
CA SER A 86 -26.11 -14.53 10.92
C SER A 86 -25.64 -15.22 9.65
N GLY A 87 -24.39 -15.00 9.22
CA GLY A 87 -23.86 -15.46 7.94
C GLY A 87 -24.42 -14.74 6.71
N GLN A 88 -25.35 -13.78 6.90
CA GLN A 88 -26.00 -13.08 5.79
C GLN A 88 -25.05 -12.08 5.12
N TYR A 89 -25.02 -12.11 3.79
CA TYR A 89 -24.24 -11.19 2.97
C TYR A 89 -24.78 -9.77 3.02
N TYR A 90 -23.88 -8.81 3.06
CA TYR A 90 -24.22 -7.40 2.97
C TYR A 90 -24.41 -7.02 1.49
N THR A 91 -25.35 -6.12 1.24
CA THR A 91 -25.62 -5.60 -0.09
C THR A 91 -25.61 -4.08 -0.09
N VAL A 92 -25.29 -3.49 -1.23
CA VAL A 92 -25.36 -2.06 -1.47
C VAL A 92 -26.36 -1.79 -2.59
N SER A 93 -27.21 -0.78 -2.39
CA SER A 93 -28.22 -0.33 -3.34
C SER A 93 -28.02 1.16 -3.61
N CYS A 94 -27.80 1.51 -4.86
CA CYS A 94 -27.62 2.90 -5.31
C CYS A 94 -28.77 3.30 -6.23
N ALA A 95 -29.11 4.58 -6.26
CA ALA A 95 -30.19 5.09 -7.13
C ALA A 95 -29.99 4.66 -8.60
N GLY A 96 -31.03 4.04 -9.17
CA GLY A 96 -31.02 3.58 -10.57
C GLY A 96 -30.12 2.37 -10.87
N LYS A 97 -29.54 1.73 -9.86
CA LYS A 97 -28.68 0.54 -10.02
C LYS A 97 -29.26 -0.67 -9.31
N LYS A 98 -28.98 -1.86 -9.86
CA LYS A 98 -29.32 -3.12 -9.19
C LYS A 98 -28.48 -3.26 -7.92
N ALA A 99 -29.10 -3.74 -6.85
CA ALA A 99 -28.39 -4.09 -5.63
C ALA A 99 -27.27 -5.11 -5.92
N THR A 100 -26.09 -4.88 -5.35
CA THR A 100 -24.93 -5.76 -5.49
C THR A 100 -24.36 -6.12 -4.13
N LYS A 101 -23.52 -7.15 -4.05
CA LYS A 101 -22.84 -7.49 -2.80
C LYS A 101 -21.83 -6.41 -2.45
N THR A 102 -21.71 -6.08 -1.17
CA THR A 102 -20.74 -5.08 -0.68
C THR A 102 -19.32 -5.50 -1.00
N LYS A 103 -19.00 -6.81 -0.95
CA LYS A 103 -17.72 -7.37 -1.39
C LYS A 103 -17.35 -6.96 -2.82
N ASP A 104 -18.24 -7.24 -3.78
CA ASP A 104 -17.98 -6.99 -5.20
C ASP A 104 -17.84 -5.49 -5.48
N TRP A 105 -18.65 -4.68 -4.79
CA TRP A 105 -18.60 -3.23 -4.86
C TRP A 105 -17.26 -2.65 -4.35
N LEU A 106 -16.78 -3.12 -3.20
CA LEU A 106 -15.51 -2.66 -2.62
C LEU A 106 -14.29 -3.21 -3.35
N LEU A 107 -14.35 -4.42 -3.92
CA LEU A 107 -13.25 -4.93 -4.76
C LEU A 107 -13.13 -4.14 -6.06
N ALA A 108 -14.25 -3.74 -6.65
CA ALA A 108 -14.24 -2.85 -7.81
C ALA A 108 -13.66 -1.47 -7.46
N GLU A 109 -14.00 -0.95 -6.28
CA GLU A 109 -13.43 0.28 -5.74
C GLU A 109 -11.91 0.18 -5.54
N LEU A 110 -11.47 -0.86 -4.84
CA LEU A 110 -10.05 -1.12 -4.55
C LEU A 110 -9.23 -1.19 -5.84
N LYS A 111 -9.76 -1.89 -6.86
CA LYS A 111 -9.11 -1.95 -8.16
C LYS A 111 -8.98 -0.56 -8.79
N ARG A 112 -10.06 0.23 -8.80
CA ARG A 112 -10.04 1.59 -9.33
C ARG A 112 -9.04 2.47 -8.58
N TYR A 113 -9.03 2.39 -7.25
CA TYR A 113 -8.09 3.12 -6.41
C TYR A 113 -6.65 2.79 -6.77
N ARG A 114 -6.31 1.51 -6.89
CA ARG A 114 -4.97 1.07 -7.32
C ARG A 114 -4.61 1.60 -8.70
N GLU A 115 -5.55 1.62 -9.66
CA GLU A 115 -5.30 2.20 -10.99
C GLU A 115 -5.06 3.72 -10.94
N VAL A 116 -5.77 4.44 -10.06
CA VAL A 116 -5.55 5.88 -9.83
C VAL A 116 -4.20 6.11 -9.16
N VAL A 117 -3.88 5.38 -8.09
CA VAL A 117 -2.58 5.44 -7.41
C VAL A 117 -1.44 5.10 -8.36
N LEU A 118 -1.60 4.21 -9.34
CA LEU A 118 -0.58 3.95 -10.36
C LEU A 118 -0.39 5.12 -11.35
N LYS A 119 -1.41 5.94 -11.58
CA LYS A 119 -1.36 7.12 -12.45
C LYS A 119 -0.91 8.38 -11.73
N GLU A 120 -1.30 8.51 -10.46
CA GLU A 120 -0.96 9.62 -9.56
C GLU A 120 0.30 9.36 -8.75
N ALA A 121 0.79 8.11 -8.73
CA ALA A 121 2.16 7.82 -8.36
C ALA A 121 3.01 8.79 -9.15
N PRO A 122 3.81 9.64 -8.47
CA PRO A 122 4.59 10.64 -9.15
C PRO A 122 5.33 9.91 -10.27
N PRO A 123 5.17 10.33 -11.54
CA PRO A 123 5.92 9.71 -12.62
C PRO A 123 7.36 9.73 -12.15
N SER A 124 8.06 8.59 -12.11
CA SER A 124 9.39 8.49 -11.52
C SER A 124 10.21 9.71 -11.95
N GLU A 125 10.25 10.74 -11.09
CA GLU A 125 10.46 12.09 -11.60
C GLU A 125 11.96 12.24 -11.63
N ILE A 126 12.53 11.78 -12.74
CA ILE A 126 13.96 11.83 -12.97
C ILE A 126 14.28 13.32 -13.07
N THR A 127 14.82 13.86 -11.98
CA THR A 127 15.30 15.22 -11.94
C THR A 127 16.69 15.23 -12.56
N ILE A 128 16.82 15.90 -13.71
CA ILE A 128 18.09 16.02 -14.43
C ILE A 128 18.94 17.09 -13.75
N CYS A 129 20.20 16.78 -13.46
CA CYS A 129 21.14 17.75 -12.92
C CYS A 129 21.61 18.69 -14.03
N THR A 130 21.18 19.94 -13.98
CA THR A 130 21.55 20.99 -14.93
C THR A 130 22.72 21.85 -14.39
N GLU A 131 23.41 22.54 -15.29
CA GLU A 131 24.45 23.51 -14.92
C GLU A 131 23.82 24.91 -14.73
N PRO A 132 24.32 25.73 -13.79
CA PRO A 132 25.46 25.49 -12.90
C PRO A 132 25.10 24.62 -11.67
N ARG A 133 25.98 23.66 -11.35
CA ARG A 133 25.77 22.77 -10.19
C ARG A 133 25.92 23.47 -8.85
N PRO A 134 25.09 23.11 -7.85
CA PRO A 134 25.18 23.67 -6.50
C PRO A 134 26.50 23.30 -5.85
N GLN A 135 27.18 24.30 -5.27
CA GLN A 135 28.43 24.12 -4.52
C GLN A 135 28.19 24.00 -3.01
N ILE A 136 27.05 24.49 -2.54
CA ILE A 136 26.67 24.50 -1.12
C ILE A 136 25.31 23.82 -1.01
N CYS A 137 25.23 22.78 -0.18
CA CYS A 137 24.00 22.07 0.13
C CYS A 137 23.71 22.15 1.63
N THR A 138 22.42 22.21 1.97
CA THR A 138 21.95 22.10 3.36
C THR A 138 22.17 20.68 3.90
N ARG A 139 22.15 20.51 5.24
CA ARG A 139 22.20 19.19 5.90
C ARG A 139 20.85 18.46 5.84
N GLU A 140 20.19 18.50 4.69
CA GLU A 140 18.94 17.82 4.44
C GLU A 140 19.21 16.34 4.14
N TYR A 141 18.46 15.45 4.81
CA TYR A 141 18.48 14.01 4.55
C TYR A 141 17.12 13.59 3.99
N VAL A 142 17.02 13.61 2.67
CA VAL A 142 15.86 13.16 1.87
C VAL A 142 16.45 12.33 0.74
N PRO A 143 16.67 11.03 0.96
CA PRO A 143 17.53 10.23 0.11
C PRO A 143 17.00 10.13 -1.32
N VAL A 144 17.92 10.13 -2.27
CA VAL A 144 17.64 10.03 -3.70
C VAL A 144 18.50 8.96 -4.34
N CYS A 145 18.00 8.33 -5.39
CA CYS A 145 18.74 7.38 -6.20
C CYS A 145 19.31 8.13 -7.39
N ALA A 146 20.60 8.43 -7.32
CA ALA A 146 21.33 9.18 -8.34
C ALA A 146 21.81 8.23 -9.44
N SER A 147 21.57 8.59 -10.70
CA SER A 147 22.12 7.92 -11.88
C SER A 147 23.44 8.59 -12.27
N LEU A 148 24.47 7.77 -12.47
CA LEU A 148 25.81 8.19 -12.83
C LEU A 148 26.00 8.12 -14.36
N LYS A 149 26.97 8.87 -14.90
CA LYS A 149 27.33 8.86 -16.34
C LYS A 149 27.61 7.46 -16.90
N GLY A 150 28.04 6.52 -16.05
CA GLY A 150 28.33 5.12 -16.41
C GLY A 150 27.15 4.15 -16.32
N GLY A 151 25.93 4.64 -16.09
CA GLY A 151 24.72 3.83 -15.98
C GLY A 151 24.53 3.13 -14.63
N SER A 152 25.49 3.24 -13.71
CA SER A 152 25.33 2.80 -12.32
C SER A 152 24.45 3.78 -11.53
N ALA A 153 23.84 3.28 -10.45
CA ALA A 153 23.01 4.08 -9.56
C ALA A 153 23.57 4.05 -8.13
N LYS A 154 23.45 5.16 -7.40
CA LYS A 154 23.91 5.28 -6.02
C LYS A 154 22.94 6.10 -5.18
N THR A 155 22.65 5.63 -3.97
CA THR A 155 21.88 6.40 -2.98
C THR A 155 22.70 7.61 -2.50
N MET A 156 22.10 8.79 -2.56
CA MET A 156 22.69 10.06 -2.12
C MET A 156 21.82 10.69 -1.04
N PRO A 157 22.39 11.48 -0.09
CA PRO A 157 21.63 12.04 1.04
C PRO A 157 20.50 12.99 0.66
N SER A 158 20.63 13.71 -0.46
CA SER A 158 19.63 14.64 -0.98
C SER A 158 19.83 14.91 -2.46
N GLY A 159 18.82 15.46 -3.13
CA GLY A 159 18.89 15.91 -4.53
C GLY A 159 20.00 16.94 -4.78
N CYS A 160 20.19 17.89 -3.85
CA CYS A 160 21.29 18.86 -3.93
C CYS A 160 22.66 18.15 -3.87
N SER A 161 22.83 17.24 -2.89
CA SER A 161 24.07 16.48 -2.74
C SER A 161 24.36 15.62 -3.97
N ALA A 162 23.32 15.06 -4.60
CA ALA A 162 23.43 14.33 -5.85
C ALA A 162 23.90 15.25 -6.99
N CYS A 163 23.20 16.35 -7.27
CA CYS A 163 23.55 17.25 -8.38
C CYS A 163 24.83 18.06 -8.18
N SER A 164 25.35 18.17 -6.95
CA SER A 164 26.67 18.74 -6.67
C SER A 164 27.83 17.94 -7.29
N LYS A 165 27.61 16.64 -7.56
CA LYS A 165 28.63 15.71 -8.04
C LYS A 165 28.59 15.59 -9.55
N SER A 166 29.66 15.98 -10.24
CA SER A 166 29.74 16.07 -11.71
C SER A 166 29.60 14.75 -12.46
N ASP A 167 29.71 13.61 -11.77
CA ASP A 167 29.48 12.25 -12.26
C ASP A 167 28.00 11.84 -12.23
N VAL A 168 27.15 12.55 -11.49
CA VAL A 168 25.69 12.36 -11.47
C VAL A 168 25.02 13.12 -12.62
N VAL A 169 24.18 12.42 -13.38
CA VAL A 169 23.39 12.97 -14.50
C VAL A 169 21.96 13.31 -14.10
N SER A 170 21.38 12.52 -13.21
CA SER A 170 20.01 12.71 -12.73
C SER A 170 19.81 11.97 -11.42
N TYR A 171 18.68 12.20 -10.76
CA TYR A 171 18.25 11.41 -9.63
C TYR A 171 16.73 11.20 -9.65
N LYS A 172 16.26 10.15 -8.97
CA LYS A 172 14.86 9.98 -8.60
C LYS A 172 14.73 10.00 -7.07
N ALA A 173 13.56 10.38 -6.56
CA ALA A 173 13.28 10.33 -5.13
C ALA A 173 13.37 8.89 -4.58
N GLY A 174 13.83 8.76 -3.33
CA GLY A 174 14.00 7.48 -2.65
C GLY A 174 15.36 6.82 -2.86
N GLU A 175 15.71 5.85 -2.02
CA GLU A 175 16.97 5.12 -2.11
C GLU A 175 17.03 4.23 -3.37
N CYS A 176 18.25 3.89 -3.82
CA CYS A 176 18.38 2.94 -4.92
C CYS A 176 17.94 1.55 -4.48
N GLN A 177 17.02 0.95 -5.23
CA GLN A 177 16.62 -0.43 -5.04
C GLN A 177 17.81 -1.36 -5.34
N VAL A 178 18.28 -2.06 -4.31
CA VAL A 178 19.26 -3.13 -4.44
C VAL A 178 18.53 -4.41 -4.82
N PHE A 179 18.70 -4.85 -6.07
CA PHE A 179 18.26 -6.18 -6.47
C PHE A 179 19.20 -7.21 -5.83
N PHE A 180 18.78 -7.80 -4.71
CA PHE A 180 19.40 -9.00 -4.19
C PHE A 180 18.89 -10.18 -5.04
N ASN A 181 19.81 -10.78 -5.80
CA ASN A 181 19.57 -11.97 -6.61
C ASN A 181 19.83 -13.23 -5.77
#